data_AF-A0A2H1VTN8-F1
#
_entry.id   AF-A0A2H1VTN8-F1
#
_cell.length_a   1.000
_cell.length_b   1.000
_cell.length_c   1.000
_cell.angle_alpha   90.00
_cell.angle_beta   90.00
_cell.angle_gamma   90.00
#
_symmetry.space_group_name_H-M   'P 1'
#
loop_
_entity.id
_entity.type
_entity.pdbx_description
1 polymer ?
#
loop_
_entity_poly.entity_id
_entity_poly.type
_entity_poly.pdbx_seq_one_letter_code
_entity_poly.pdbx_strand_id
1 'polypeptide(L)'
;MAVGTKFHSTLKNYFTQPQTQLRIEKEVEGVWVSVADVLKHISSPKAIESNVIHPVLKYRGIFDAIADYEEKPTLIEWKKSDKPRKSIANTYDNPVQLAAYYGAVCHDLNYKHLNVRDALLVIAYTDGSKADVFHLSSDKLREHWAQWLIRLEEYTKKYGNDSEKLLKGGKRLFEEDIGNLHGAT
;
A
#
# COMPACT_ATOMS: atom_id res chain seq x y z
N MET A 1 4.06 7.59 -17.62
CA MET A 1 3.72 6.93 -16.33
C MET A 1 2.70 5.84 -16.59
N ALA A 2 2.78 4.71 -15.87
CA ALA A 2 1.79 3.64 -15.99
C ALA A 2 0.42 4.11 -15.45
N VAL A 3 -0.68 3.55 -15.99
CA VAL A 3 -2.06 3.90 -15.57
C VAL A 3 -2.28 3.70 -14.08
N GLY A 4 -1.71 2.64 -13.49
CA GLY A 4 -1.77 2.42 -12.04
C GLY A 4 -1.17 3.58 -11.25
N THR A 5 0.02 4.06 -11.62
CA THR A 5 0.65 5.21 -10.95
C THR A 5 -0.19 6.48 -11.09
N LYS A 6 -0.75 6.75 -12.27
CA LYS A 6 -1.65 7.89 -12.47
C LYS A 6 -2.91 7.77 -11.60
N PHE A 7 -3.48 6.57 -11.49
CA PHE A 7 -4.64 6.31 -10.64
C PHE A 7 -4.39 6.63 -9.16
N HIS A 8 -3.29 6.14 -8.58
CA HIS A 8 -2.93 6.46 -7.19
C HIS A 8 -2.66 7.98 -7.02
N SER A 9 -2.00 8.62 -7.98
CA SER A 9 -1.80 10.08 -7.99
C SER A 9 -3.14 10.85 -7.98
N THR A 10 -4.12 10.41 -8.78
CA THR A 10 -5.45 11.01 -8.81
C THR A 10 -6.19 10.84 -7.48
N LEU A 11 -6.12 9.65 -6.87
CA LEU A 11 -6.69 9.40 -5.54
C LEU A 11 -6.03 10.28 -4.47
N LYS A 12 -4.70 10.39 -4.49
CA LYS A 12 -3.96 11.28 -3.59
C LYS A 12 -4.44 12.72 -3.74
N ASN A 13 -4.55 13.23 -4.98
CA ASN A 13 -5.02 14.59 -5.23
C ASN A 13 -6.48 14.77 -4.78
N TYR A 14 -7.35 13.78 -4.99
CA TYR A 14 -8.73 13.79 -4.51
C TYR A 14 -8.83 13.98 -2.99
N PHE A 15 -7.96 13.33 -2.21
CA PHE A 15 -7.98 13.45 -0.75
C PHE A 15 -7.21 14.64 -0.19
N THR A 16 -6.31 15.26 -0.97
CA THR A 16 -5.38 16.29 -0.45
C THR A 16 -5.59 17.68 -1.04
N GLN A 17 -6.40 17.81 -2.09
CA GLN A 17 -6.63 19.09 -2.80
C GLN A 17 -8.13 19.41 -2.87
N PRO A 18 -8.50 20.70 -3.05
CA PRO A 18 -9.87 21.06 -3.34
C PRO A 18 -10.39 20.33 -4.57
N GLN A 19 -11.57 19.70 -4.48
CA GLN A 19 -12.13 18.91 -5.59
C GLN A 19 -12.36 19.73 -6.87
N THR A 20 -12.54 21.05 -6.76
CA THR A 20 -12.64 21.97 -7.91
C THR A 20 -11.37 22.00 -8.77
N GLN A 21 -10.22 21.64 -8.20
CA GLN A 21 -8.93 21.56 -8.88
C GLN A 21 -8.62 20.15 -9.41
N LEU A 22 -9.39 19.14 -9.02
CA LEU A 22 -9.18 17.78 -9.47
C LEU A 22 -9.37 17.68 -10.98
N ARG A 23 -8.44 16.99 -11.64
CA ARG A 23 -8.48 16.71 -13.08
C ARG A 23 -8.36 15.21 -13.27
N ILE A 24 -9.34 14.62 -13.94
CA ILE A 24 -9.34 13.21 -14.29
C ILE A 24 -8.84 13.10 -15.72
N GLU A 25 -7.63 12.58 -15.89
CA GLU A 25 -7.07 12.30 -17.21
C GLU A 25 -7.83 11.16 -17.89
N LYS A 26 -7.94 11.20 -19.22
CA LYS A 26 -8.69 10.22 -20.02
C LYS A 26 -8.23 8.78 -19.75
N GLU A 27 -6.95 8.57 -19.52
CA GLU A 27 -6.38 7.23 -19.25
C GLU A 27 -6.76 6.67 -17.88
N VAL A 28 -7.24 7.50 -16.95
CA VAL A 28 -7.66 7.12 -15.59
C VAL A 28 -9.19 7.08 -15.47
N GLU A 29 -9.92 7.59 -16.45
CA GLU A 29 -11.38 7.72 -16.42
C GLU A 29 -12.09 6.40 -16.06
N GLY A 30 -11.69 5.28 -16.66
CA GLY A 30 -12.29 3.97 -16.36
C GLY A 30 -12.16 3.58 -14.89
N VAL A 31 -10.95 3.57 -14.35
CA VAL A 31 -10.74 3.23 -12.92
C VAL A 31 -11.32 4.29 -11.98
N TRP A 32 -11.40 5.55 -12.40
CA TRP A 32 -12.04 6.62 -11.64
C TRP A 32 -13.55 6.40 -11.51
N VAL A 33 -14.22 6.10 -12.62
CA VAL A 33 -15.64 5.73 -12.64
C VAL A 33 -15.88 4.49 -11.78
N SER A 34 -15.00 3.49 -11.87
CA SER A 34 -15.08 2.25 -11.10
C SER A 34 -15.16 2.47 -9.59
N VAL A 35 -14.36 3.40 -9.03
CA VAL A 35 -14.33 3.70 -7.59
C VAL A 35 -15.28 4.79 -7.14
N ALA A 36 -15.94 5.49 -8.07
CA ALA A 36 -16.74 6.68 -7.76
C ALA A 36 -17.84 6.43 -6.70
N ASP A 37 -18.42 5.22 -6.68
CA ASP A 37 -19.41 4.85 -5.66
C ASP A 37 -18.77 4.67 -4.29
N VAL A 38 -17.63 3.97 -4.22
CA VAL A 38 -16.88 3.71 -2.98
C VAL A 38 -16.42 5.01 -2.33
N LEU A 39 -15.95 5.97 -3.14
CA LEU A 39 -15.47 7.26 -2.65
C LEU A 39 -16.54 8.08 -1.93
N LYS A 40 -17.84 7.88 -2.22
CA LYS A 40 -18.94 8.57 -1.50
C LYS A 40 -19.05 8.15 -0.04
N HIS A 41 -18.58 6.94 0.27
CA HIS A 41 -18.60 6.37 1.62
C HIS A 41 -17.31 6.66 2.40
N ILE A 42 -16.37 7.39 1.79
CA ILE A 42 -15.09 7.75 2.39
C ILE A 42 -15.09 9.23 2.74
N SER A 43 -14.70 9.54 3.96
CA SER A 43 -14.63 10.90 4.50
C SER A 43 -13.41 11.06 5.41
N SER A 44 -13.15 12.28 5.87
CA SER A 44 -12.15 12.56 6.90
C SER A 44 -10.79 11.88 6.65
N PRO A 45 -10.08 12.25 5.56
CA PRO A 45 -8.75 11.71 5.29
C PRO A 45 -7.79 12.03 6.45
N LYS A 46 -7.11 11.00 6.97
CA LYS A 46 -6.23 11.10 8.16
C LYS A 46 -4.76 10.98 7.78
N ALA A 47 -4.44 10.10 6.85
CA ALA A 47 -3.10 9.92 6.30
C ALA A 47 -3.22 9.39 4.87
N ILE A 48 -2.51 9.99 3.92
CA ILE A 48 -2.58 9.64 2.49
C ILE A 48 -1.16 9.45 1.96
N GLU A 49 -0.89 8.31 1.31
CA GLU A 49 0.42 7.95 0.74
C GLU A 49 1.54 8.13 1.78
N SER A 50 1.34 7.51 2.95
CA SER A 50 2.11 7.81 4.16
C SER A 50 3.03 6.67 4.56
N ASN A 51 4.20 7.03 5.09
CA ASN A 51 5.18 6.07 5.59
C ASN A 51 4.69 5.42 6.88
N VAL A 52 4.92 4.11 7.01
CA VAL A 52 4.66 3.36 8.24
C VAL A 52 5.83 2.48 8.58
N ILE A 53 6.09 2.31 9.87
CA ILE A 53 7.16 1.46 10.39
C ILE A 53 6.60 0.51 11.43
N HIS A 54 6.94 -0.77 11.35
CA HIS A 54 6.74 -1.70 12.45
C HIS A 54 8.01 -1.74 13.32
N PRO A 55 8.03 -1.10 14.50
CA PRO A 55 9.28 -0.90 15.25
C PRO A 55 9.86 -2.20 15.81
N VAL A 56 9.05 -3.21 16.10
CA VAL A 56 9.50 -4.52 16.60
C VAL A 56 9.99 -5.43 15.47
N LEU A 57 9.16 -5.63 14.44
CA LEU A 57 9.45 -6.51 13.30
C LEU A 57 10.34 -5.88 12.21
N LYS A 58 10.78 -4.63 12.39
CA LYS A 58 11.80 -3.93 11.60
C LYS A 58 11.55 -3.87 10.08
N TYR A 59 10.28 -3.79 9.68
CA TYR A 59 9.92 -3.47 8.29
C TYR A 59 9.21 -2.11 8.22
N ARG A 60 9.21 -1.52 7.02
CA ARG A 60 8.53 -0.26 6.72
C ARG A 60 7.86 -0.35 5.36
N GLY A 61 6.92 0.55 5.10
CA GLY A 61 6.29 0.69 3.81
C GLY A 61 5.56 2.02 3.65
N ILE A 62 4.86 2.16 2.53
CA ILE A 62 3.98 3.30 2.25
C ILE A 62 2.62 2.70 1.95
N PHE A 63 1.62 3.06 2.74
CA PHE A 63 0.23 2.64 2.52
C PHE A 63 -0.53 3.74 1.78
N ASP A 64 -1.58 3.36 1.07
CA ASP A 64 -2.33 4.31 0.25
C ASP A 64 -3.12 5.33 1.07
N ALA A 65 -3.99 4.89 2.00
CA ALA A 65 -4.77 5.83 2.81
C ALA A 65 -5.25 5.26 4.16
N ILE A 66 -5.41 6.14 5.15
CA ILE A 66 -6.31 5.97 6.29
C ILE A 66 -7.33 7.10 6.22
N ALA A 67 -8.61 6.74 6.20
CA ALA A 67 -9.74 7.65 6.16
C ALA A 67 -10.94 7.01 6.88
N ASP A 68 -12.01 7.77 7.13
CA ASP A 68 -13.25 7.16 7.61
C ASP A 68 -13.99 6.50 6.46
N TYR A 69 -14.18 5.19 6.53
CA TYR A 69 -15.11 4.44 5.68
C TYR A 69 -16.35 4.11 6.51
N GLU A 70 -17.52 4.58 6.09
CA GLU A 70 -18.77 4.44 6.88
C GLU A 70 -18.59 4.90 8.35
N GLU A 71 -18.01 6.10 8.53
CA GLU A 71 -17.79 6.77 9.83
C GLU A 71 -16.74 6.11 10.74
N LYS A 72 -15.97 5.13 10.24
CA LYS A 72 -14.95 4.43 11.04
C LYS A 72 -13.55 4.57 10.43
N PRO A 73 -12.51 4.84 11.24
CA PRO A 73 -11.13 4.88 10.74
C PRO A 73 -10.71 3.51 10.18
N THR A 74 -10.45 3.48 8.89
CA THR A 74 -10.15 2.26 8.11
C THR A 74 -8.87 2.47 7.29
N LEU A 75 -8.01 1.45 7.26
CA LEU A 75 -6.86 1.40 6.34
C LEU A 75 -7.35 0.99 4.96
N ILE A 76 -7.04 1.76 3.92
CA ILE A 76 -7.56 1.55 2.57
C ILE A 76 -6.39 1.28 1.63
N GLU A 77 -6.52 0.26 0.79
CA GLU A 77 -5.60 -0.09 -0.29
C GLU A 77 -6.37 -0.14 -1.62
N TRP A 78 -5.85 0.55 -2.62
CA TRP A 78 -6.42 0.64 -3.96
C TRP A 78 -5.62 -0.22 -4.92
N LYS A 79 -6.31 -0.97 -5.79
CA LYS A 79 -5.65 -1.75 -6.85
C LYS A 79 -6.37 -1.58 -8.17
N LYS A 80 -5.60 -1.27 -9.21
CA LYS A 80 -6.07 -1.28 -10.60
C LYS A 80 -6.09 -2.72 -11.14
N SER A 81 -7.14 -3.10 -11.86
CA SER A 81 -7.25 -4.39 -12.55
C SER A 81 -7.88 -4.26 -13.93
N ASP A 82 -7.38 -5.05 -14.88
CA ASP A 82 -7.99 -5.21 -16.22
C ASP A 82 -8.90 -6.44 -16.29
N LYS A 83 -8.94 -7.26 -15.23
CA LYS A 83 -9.73 -8.49 -15.15
C LYS A 83 -10.57 -8.49 -13.87
N PRO A 84 -11.85 -8.92 -13.93
CA PRO A 84 -12.68 -9.06 -12.74
C PRO A 84 -12.05 -9.95 -11.67
N ARG A 85 -12.18 -9.56 -10.41
CA ARG A 85 -11.66 -10.25 -9.22
C ARG A 85 -12.81 -10.57 -8.27
N LYS A 86 -13.71 -11.48 -8.69
CA LYS A 86 -14.96 -11.83 -7.98
C LYS A 86 -14.81 -12.36 -6.55
N SER A 87 -13.58 -12.61 -6.08
CA SER A 87 -13.32 -13.04 -4.70
C SER A 87 -11.95 -12.56 -4.23
N ILE A 88 -11.81 -12.40 -2.92
CA ILE A 88 -10.55 -12.00 -2.29
C ILE A 88 -9.40 -12.98 -2.60
N ALA A 89 -9.69 -14.27 -2.73
CA ALA A 89 -8.71 -15.29 -3.10
C ALA A 89 -8.09 -15.07 -4.49
N ASN A 90 -8.81 -14.35 -5.38
CA ASN A 90 -8.32 -14.02 -6.71
C ASN A 90 -7.47 -12.73 -6.74
N THR A 91 -7.23 -12.09 -5.59
CA THR A 91 -6.47 -10.83 -5.49
C THR A 91 -4.97 -11.04 -5.20
N TYR A 92 -4.47 -12.26 -5.38
CA TYR A 92 -3.06 -12.64 -5.14
C TYR A 92 -2.60 -12.25 -3.73
N ASP A 93 -1.50 -11.49 -3.63
CA ASP A 93 -0.86 -11.10 -2.38
C ASP A 93 -1.41 -9.81 -1.78
N ASN A 94 -2.38 -9.15 -2.43
CA ASN A 94 -2.94 -7.89 -1.94
C ASN A 94 -3.45 -7.99 -0.49
N PRO A 95 -4.13 -9.07 -0.06
CA PRO A 95 -4.59 -9.18 1.32
C PRO A 95 -3.44 -9.35 2.32
N VAL A 96 -2.35 -10.03 1.91
CA VAL A 96 -1.14 -10.20 2.72
C VAL A 96 -0.38 -8.88 2.86
N GLN A 97 -0.25 -8.12 1.77
CA GLN A 97 0.32 -6.77 1.78
C GLN A 97 -0.48 -5.84 2.69
N LEU A 98 -1.82 -5.83 2.56
CA LEU A 98 -2.69 -5.02 3.38
C LEU A 98 -2.58 -5.38 4.87
N ALA A 99 -2.50 -6.68 5.20
CA ALA A 99 -2.25 -7.12 6.56
C ALA A 99 -0.87 -6.66 7.08
N ALA A 100 0.16 -6.64 6.23
CA ALA A 100 1.47 -6.11 6.59
C ALA A 100 1.41 -4.62 6.96
N TYR A 101 0.72 -3.79 6.17
CA TYR A 101 0.51 -2.38 6.49
C TYR A 101 -0.34 -2.20 7.75
N TYR A 102 -1.43 -2.96 7.88
CA TYR A 102 -2.28 -2.93 9.08
C TYR A 102 -1.48 -3.23 10.35
N GLY A 103 -0.68 -4.30 10.35
CA GLY A 103 0.19 -4.65 11.47
C GLY A 103 1.19 -3.55 11.82
N ALA A 104 1.76 -2.87 10.81
CA ALA A 104 2.67 -1.75 11.05
C ALA A 104 1.92 -0.53 11.63
N VAL A 105 0.76 -0.17 11.07
CA VAL A 105 -0.09 0.94 11.53
C VAL A 105 -0.50 0.77 12.99
N CYS A 106 -0.84 -0.45 13.41
CA CYS A 106 -1.20 -0.75 14.80
C CYS A 106 -0.02 -0.58 15.79
N HIS A 107 1.22 -0.66 15.31
CA HIS A 107 2.43 -0.59 16.15
C HIS A 107 3.23 0.70 15.98
N ASP A 108 2.87 1.55 15.02
CA ASP A 108 3.49 2.85 14.79
C ASP A 108 2.81 3.93 15.64
N LEU A 109 3.58 4.61 16.50
CA LEU A 109 3.06 5.65 17.39
C LEU A 109 2.45 6.83 16.62
N ASN A 110 2.86 7.06 15.37
CA ASN A 110 2.29 8.10 14.52
C ASN A 110 0.82 7.85 14.17
N TYR A 111 0.35 6.59 14.20
CA TYR A 111 -1.02 6.24 13.80
C TYR A 111 -1.84 5.55 14.89
N LYS A 112 -1.20 5.11 15.99
CA LYS A 112 -1.85 4.38 17.09
C LYS A 112 -3.11 5.08 17.64
N HIS A 113 -3.09 6.41 17.70
CA HIS A 113 -4.21 7.22 18.20
C HIS A 113 -5.44 7.21 17.29
N LEU A 114 -5.30 6.81 16.02
CA LEU A 114 -6.41 6.71 15.05
C LEU A 114 -7.30 5.49 15.32
N ASN A 115 -6.84 4.51 16.10
CA ASN A 115 -7.60 3.31 16.48
C ASN A 115 -8.22 2.59 15.26
N VAL A 116 -7.42 2.38 14.21
CA VAL A 116 -7.83 1.66 12.99
C VAL A 116 -8.09 0.19 13.31
N ARG A 117 -9.32 -0.30 13.06
CA ARG A 117 -9.74 -1.66 13.45
C ARG A 117 -9.94 -2.63 12.29
N ASP A 118 -10.10 -2.10 11.09
CA ASP A 118 -10.34 -2.87 9.88
C ASP A 118 -9.61 -2.24 8.69
N ALA A 119 -9.68 -2.95 7.57
CA ALA A 119 -9.09 -2.51 6.33
C ALA A 119 -10.03 -2.76 5.15
N LEU A 120 -9.85 -1.96 4.10
CA LEU A 120 -10.61 -2.01 2.86
C LEU A 120 -9.64 -2.26 1.70
N LEU A 121 -9.83 -3.35 0.97
CA LEU A 121 -9.16 -3.58 -0.31
C LEU A 121 -10.15 -3.27 -1.44
N VAL A 122 -9.84 -2.27 -2.24
CA VAL A 122 -10.70 -1.81 -3.35
C VAL A 122 -10.04 -2.14 -4.68
N ILE A 123 -10.72 -2.95 -5.50
CA ILE A 123 -10.27 -3.32 -6.84
C ILE A 123 -11.03 -2.49 -7.89
N ALA A 124 -10.32 -1.54 -8.50
CA ALA A 124 -10.83 -0.67 -9.55
C ALA A 124 -10.60 -1.25 -10.94
N TYR A 125 -11.61 -1.22 -11.80
CA TYR A 125 -11.58 -1.82 -13.13
C TYR A 125 -11.41 -0.78 -14.24
N THR A 126 -10.57 -1.09 -15.23
CA THR A 126 -10.26 -0.17 -16.34
C THR A 126 -11.41 0.04 -17.31
N ASP A 127 -12.40 -0.85 -17.33
CA ASP A 127 -13.60 -0.73 -18.16
C ASP A 127 -14.69 0.15 -17.53
N GLY A 128 -14.47 0.68 -16.32
CA GLY A 128 -15.46 1.48 -15.60
C GLY A 128 -16.54 0.68 -14.88
N SER A 129 -16.48 -0.67 -14.91
CA SER A 129 -17.36 -1.49 -14.10
C SER A 129 -17.17 -1.23 -12.61
N LYS A 130 -18.21 -1.46 -11.80
CA LYS A 130 -18.21 -1.17 -10.37
C LYS A 130 -17.04 -1.88 -9.67
N ALA A 131 -16.28 -1.12 -8.87
CA ALA A 131 -15.18 -1.67 -8.10
C ALA A 131 -15.64 -2.76 -7.14
N ASP A 132 -14.84 -3.82 -7.00
CA ASP A 132 -15.03 -4.80 -5.93
C ASP A 132 -14.41 -4.26 -4.65
N VAL A 133 -15.18 -4.34 -3.56
CA VAL A 133 -14.80 -3.84 -2.25
C VAL A 133 -14.75 -4.99 -1.27
N PHE A 134 -13.56 -5.29 -0.76
CA PHE A 134 -13.35 -6.32 0.26
C PHE A 134 -13.07 -5.65 1.59
N HIS A 135 -14.04 -5.73 2.50
CA HIS A 135 -13.87 -5.32 3.89
C HIS A 135 -13.26 -6.46 4.71
N LEU A 136 -12.09 -6.21 5.28
CA LEU A 136 -11.35 -7.15 6.10
C LEU A 136 -11.43 -6.72 7.55
N SER A 137 -12.18 -7.48 8.34
CA SER A 137 -12.19 -7.37 9.80
C SER A 137 -10.84 -7.76 10.39
N SER A 138 -10.62 -7.42 11.67
CA SER A 138 -9.38 -7.78 12.38
C SER A 138 -9.08 -9.29 12.37
N ASP A 139 -10.12 -10.15 12.36
CA ASP A 139 -9.94 -11.60 12.30
C ASP A 139 -9.45 -12.06 10.92
N LYS A 140 -10.04 -11.56 9.82
CA LYS A 140 -9.55 -11.83 8.46
C LYS A 140 -8.14 -11.29 8.25
N LEU A 141 -7.84 -10.10 8.78
CA LEU A 141 -6.50 -9.53 8.74
C LEU A 141 -5.50 -10.41 9.49
N ARG A 142 -5.89 -11.05 10.60
CA ARG A 142 -5.01 -11.95 11.36
C ARG A 142 -4.60 -13.18 10.56
N GLU A 143 -5.50 -13.74 9.75
CA GLU A 143 -5.19 -14.87 8.88
C GLU A 143 -4.11 -14.51 7.85
N HIS A 144 -4.23 -13.35 7.22
CA HIS A 144 -3.27 -12.87 6.22
C HIS A 144 -1.97 -12.34 6.87
N TRP A 145 -2.07 -11.80 8.09
CA TRP A 145 -0.93 -11.42 8.91
C TRP A 145 -0.03 -12.62 9.23
N ALA A 146 -0.61 -13.78 9.55
CA ALA A 146 0.16 -15.01 9.75
C ALA A 146 0.96 -15.39 8.50
N GLN A 147 0.36 -15.26 7.30
CA GLN A 147 1.05 -15.50 6.03
C GLN A 147 2.17 -14.48 5.80
N TRP A 148 1.94 -13.21 6.13
CA TRP A 148 2.97 -12.17 6.06
C TRP A 148 4.15 -12.49 6.99
N LEU A 149 3.90 -12.89 8.23
CA LEU A 149 4.95 -13.24 9.18
C LEU A 149 5.85 -14.38 8.68
N ILE A 150 5.28 -15.40 8.04
CA ILE A 150 6.05 -16.49 7.42
C ILE A 150 7.00 -15.92 6.35
N ARG A 151 6.49 -15.06 5.45
CA ARG A 151 7.30 -14.44 4.39
C ARG A 151 8.39 -13.52 4.95
N LEU A 152 8.08 -12.78 6.02
CA LEU A 152 9.04 -11.91 6.69
C LEU A 152 10.16 -12.73 7.37
N GLU A 153 9.80 -13.85 7.98
CA GLU A 153 10.76 -14.78 8.58
C GLU A 153 11.67 -15.40 7.50
N GLU A 154 11.10 -15.87 6.38
CA GLU A 154 11.87 -16.38 5.24
C GLU A 154 12.84 -15.33 4.70
N TYR A 155 12.38 -14.09 4.54
CA TYR A 155 13.24 -12.97 4.14
C TYR A 155 14.37 -12.75 5.15
N THR A 156 14.06 -12.76 6.44
CA THR A 156 15.06 -12.55 7.51
C THR A 156 16.07 -13.71 7.57
N LYS A 157 15.64 -14.96 7.38
CA LYS A 157 16.56 -16.11 7.28
C LYS A 157 17.49 -15.99 6.07
N LYS A 158 16.96 -15.51 4.95
CA LYS A 158 17.71 -15.38 3.69
C LYS A 158 18.69 -14.21 3.70
N TYR A 159 18.33 -13.08 4.31
CA TYR A 159 19.06 -11.81 4.20
C TYR A 159 19.53 -11.20 5.54
N GLY A 160 19.14 -11.78 6.68
CA GLY A 160 19.47 -11.28 8.01
C GLY A 160 20.98 -11.27 8.31
N ASN A 161 21.71 -12.26 7.80
CA ASN A 161 23.16 -12.35 7.96
C ASN A 161 23.92 -11.28 7.14
N ASP A 162 23.35 -10.80 6.04
CA ASP A 162 23.96 -9.73 5.23
C ASP A 162 23.75 -8.35 5.86
N SER A 163 22.63 -8.18 6.57
CA SER A 163 22.27 -6.96 7.31
C SER A 163 23.21 -6.72 8.50
N GLU A 164 23.58 -7.78 9.23
CA GLU A 164 24.58 -7.70 10.30
C GLU A 164 26.00 -7.40 9.76
N LYS A 165 26.37 -7.94 8.59
CA LYS A 165 27.66 -7.65 7.95
C LYS A 165 27.75 -6.18 7.49
N LEU A 166 26.65 -5.61 7.02
CA LEU A 166 26.57 -4.20 6.62
C LEU A 166 26.74 -3.25 7.83
N LEU A 167 26.18 -3.60 8.99
CA LEU A 167 26.29 -2.83 10.23
C LEU A 167 27.67 -2.96 10.91
N LYS A 168 28.38 -4.07 10.69
CA LYS A 168 29.72 -4.34 11.25
C LYS A 168 30.89 -3.79 10.41
N GLY A 169 30.64 -2.85 9.49
CA GLY A 169 31.71 -2.09 8.82
C GLY A 169 32.32 -2.74 7.57
N GLY A 170 31.57 -3.61 6.87
CA GLY A 170 31.97 -4.07 5.53
C GLY A 170 31.84 -2.94 4.51
N LYS A 171 32.94 -2.61 3.80
CA LYS A 171 32.94 -1.64 2.68
C LYS A 171 31.78 -1.94 1.71
N ARG A 172 31.09 -0.88 1.28
CA ARG A 172 29.99 -0.93 0.31
C ARG A 172 30.47 -1.58 -0.99
N LEU A 173 29.92 -2.73 -1.36
CA LEU A 173 30.09 -3.37 -2.67
C LEU A 173 29.42 -2.62 -3.84
N PHE A 174 29.05 -1.35 -3.64
CA PHE A 174 28.38 -0.50 -4.65
C PHE A 174 29.25 0.68 -5.13
N GLU A 175 30.52 0.76 -4.71
CA GLU A 175 31.45 1.81 -5.16
C GLU A 175 32.52 1.31 -6.16
N GLU A 176 32.52 0.04 -6.57
CA GLU A 176 33.49 -0.47 -7.56
C GLU A 176 33.08 -0.27 -9.03
N ASP A 177 31.80 -0.03 -9.34
CA ASP A 177 31.33 0.08 -10.74
C ASP A 177 31.26 1.53 -11.30
N ILE A 178 31.65 2.55 -10.53
CA ILE A 178 31.74 3.94 -11.01
C ILE A 178 33.20 4.40 -11.23
N GLY A 179 34.19 3.57 -10.87
CA GLY A 179 35.61 3.88 -11.01
C GLY A 179 36.24 3.56 -12.38
N ASN A 180 35.59 2.75 -13.22
CA ASN A 180 36.21 2.21 -14.45
C ASN A 180 35.84 2.92 -15.76
N LEU A 181 35.37 4.18 -15.71
CA LEU A 181 35.03 4.95 -16.91
C LEU A 181 35.87 6.21 -17.15
N HIS A 182 37.02 6.37 -16.46
CA HIS A 182 37.99 7.43 -16.75
C HIS A 182 39.43 6.91 -16.74
N GLY A 183 39.73 5.92 -17.59
CA GLY A 183 41.06 5.33 -17.66
C GLY A 183 41.32 4.50 -18.91
N ALA A 184 41.11 5.07 -20.10
CA ALA A 184 41.78 4.60 -21.31
C ALA A 184 42.04 5.82 -22.20
N THR A 185 43.32 6.17 -22.31
CA THR A 185 43.93 7.06 -23.30
C THR A 185 43.59 6.67 -24.72
#